data_AF-A0A139REQ7-F1
#
_entry.id   AF-A0A139REQ7-F1
#
_cell.length_a   1.000
_cell.length_b   1.000
_cell.length_c   1.000
_cell.angle_alpha   90.00
_cell.angle_beta   90.00
_cell.angle_gamma   90.00
#
_symmetry.space_group_name_H-M   'P 1'
#
loop_
_entity.id
_entity.type
_entity.pdbx_description
1 polymer ?
#
loop_
_entity_poly.entity_id
_entity_poly.type
_entity_poly.pdbx_seq_one_letter_code
_entity_poly.pdbx_strand_id
1 'polypeptide(L)'
;MSLKENLNKYDYLKEICKFSDLTNVNIEQLIKGVSNDEKKLWAMFARKKRGLNNDNSDLAQICVQVGSSINIYSELRRILRCMISEPTKEKVSTEFTVDAYMFTTFMDKDSIKYRSIYNKFEDFIIYEIIAEKYLANIDYGDYDKINYSEVKFALEHRAYLWNPAPSTYGNKEREILISFKTKKRTKRKKLKIFL
;
A
#
# COMPACT_ATOMS: atom_id res chain seq x y z
N MET A 1 -17.02 -13.60 4.94
CA MET A 1 -17.12 -12.78 6.16
C MET A 1 -16.81 -11.35 5.79
N SER A 2 -17.84 -10.57 5.50
CA SER A 2 -17.78 -9.12 5.36
C SER A 2 -18.47 -8.59 6.61
N LEU A 3 -17.68 -8.37 7.66
CA LEU A 3 -18.06 -7.53 8.78
C LEU A 3 -17.24 -6.26 8.58
N LYS A 4 -17.86 -5.09 8.74
CA LYS A 4 -17.13 -3.81 8.86
C LYS A 4 -16.14 -3.95 10.01
N GLU A 5 -14.92 -4.38 9.69
CA GLU A 5 -13.90 -4.57 10.68
C GLU A 5 -13.42 -3.18 11.11
N ASN A 6 -13.75 -2.80 12.34
CA ASN A 6 -13.22 -1.58 12.92
C ASN A 6 -11.72 -1.77 13.18
N LEU A 7 -10.88 -1.31 12.26
CA LEU A 7 -9.42 -1.47 12.32
C LEU A 7 -8.81 -0.74 13.53
N ASN A 8 -9.48 0.27 14.08
CA ASN A 8 -9.01 1.01 15.25
C ASN A 8 -9.01 0.19 16.55
N LYS A 9 -9.55 -1.04 16.53
CA LYS A 9 -9.45 -1.98 17.66
C LYS A 9 -8.06 -2.61 17.80
N TYR A 10 -7.24 -2.55 16.75
CA TYR A 10 -5.93 -3.19 16.72
C TYR A 10 -4.87 -2.24 17.25
N ASP A 11 -4.27 -2.60 18.39
CA ASP A 11 -3.25 -1.80 19.06
C ASP A 11 -1.92 -1.72 18.30
N TYR A 12 -1.76 -2.54 17.26
CA TYR A 12 -0.66 -2.53 16.29
C TYR A 12 -0.91 -1.60 15.09
N LEU A 13 -2.10 -1.00 14.94
CA LEU A 13 -2.38 -0.01 13.91
C LEU A 13 -2.44 1.39 14.53
N LYS A 14 -1.65 2.30 13.99
CA LYS A 14 -1.66 3.71 14.36
C LYS A 14 -2.09 4.54 13.15
N GLU A 15 -3.21 5.23 13.26
CA GLU A 15 -3.71 6.07 12.16
C GLU A 15 -2.70 7.17 11.83
N ILE A 16 -2.33 7.27 10.54
CA ILE A 16 -1.53 8.36 10.01
C ILE A 16 -2.47 9.45 9.50
N CYS A 17 -3.43 9.09 8.63
CA CYS A 17 -4.41 10.02 8.10
C CYS A 17 -5.63 9.30 7.52
N LYS A 18 -6.69 10.08 7.32
CA LYS A 18 -7.94 9.68 6.66
C LYS A 18 -8.42 10.79 5.73
N PHE A 19 -8.92 10.42 4.55
CA PHE A 19 -9.42 11.38 3.56
C PHE A 19 -10.45 10.77 2.61
N SER A 20 -11.43 11.57 2.18
CA SER A 20 -12.35 11.26 1.08
C SER A 20 -11.97 12.01 -0.19
N ASP A 21 -11.58 13.28 -0.02
CA ASP A 21 -11.23 14.20 -1.10
C ASP A 21 -9.85 14.78 -0.85
N LEU A 22 -9.00 14.67 -1.86
CA LEU A 22 -7.60 15.04 -1.79
C LEU A 22 -7.33 16.26 -2.67
N THR A 23 -6.63 17.25 -2.11
CA THR A 23 -6.09 18.41 -2.83
C THR A 23 -4.61 18.55 -2.51
N ASN A 24 -3.83 19.22 -3.36
CA ASN A 24 -2.41 19.45 -3.09
C ASN A 24 -2.15 20.14 -1.74
N VAL A 25 -3.01 21.09 -1.35
CA VAL A 25 -2.95 21.80 -0.06
C VAL A 25 -3.18 20.83 1.10
N ASN A 26 -4.15 19.93 0.97
CA ASN A 26 -4.48 19.00 2.05
C ASN A 26 -3.40 17.92 2.24
N ILE A 27 -2.65 17.52 1.21
CA ILE A 27 -1.61 16.48 1.33
C ILE A 27 -0.55 16.85 2.37
N GLU A 28 -0.07 18.10 2.33
CA GLU A 28 0.97 18.56 3.26
C GLU A 28 0.45 18.64 4.70
N GLN A 29 -0.84 18.94 4.85
CA GLN A 29 -1.51 18.99 6.15
C GLN A 29 -1.88 17.60 6.69
N LEU A 30 -2.20 16.65 5.82
CA LEU A 30 -2.62 15.28 6.19
C LEU A 30 -1.45 14.44 6.70
N ILE A 31 -0.24 14.65 6.15
CA ILE A 31 0.94 13.86 6.49
C ILE A 31 1.94 14.76 7.22
N LYS A 32 1.88 14.83 8.55
CA LYS A 32 2.70 15.73 9.39
C LYS A 32 3.97 15.11 9.97
N GLY A 33 4.31 13.89 9.58
CA GLY A 33 5.48 13.19 10.12
C GLY A 33 6.82 13.66 9.54
N VAL A 34 7.86 13.51 10.36
CA VAL A 34 9.27 13.75 10.01
C VAL A 34 9.96 12.41 9.76
N SER A 35 10.90 12.40 8.81
CA SER A 35 11.71 11.22 8.51
C SER A 35 12.57 10.81 9.70
N ASN A 36 12.69 9.51 9.91
CA ASN A 36 13.75 8.91 10.71
C ASN A 36 14.50 7.88 9.86
N ASP A 37 15.64 7.41 10.35
CA ASP A 37 16.46 6.41 9.63
C ASP A 37 15.95 4.97 9.78
N GLU A 38 14.74 4.80 10.32
CA GLU A 38 14.15 3.48 10.57
C GLU A 38 13.13 3.11 9.48
N LYS A 39 13.29 1.91 8.91
CA LYS A 39 12.31 1.36 7.98
C LYS A 39 11.01 1.05 8.72
N LYS A 40 9.92 1.69 8.30
CA LYS A 40 8.57 1.51 8.87
C LYS A 40 7.63 0.85 7.89
N LEU A 41 6.57 0.26 8.42
CA LEU A 41 5.52 -0.42 7.67
C LEU A 41 4.23 0.40 7.68
N TRP A 42 3.54 0.47 6.56
CA TRP A 42 2.27 1.16 6.43
C TRP A 42 1.27 0.35 5.59
N ALA A 43 -0.01 0.59 5.83
CA ALA A 43 -1.09 0.04 5.02
C ALA A 43 -2.16 1.09 4.73
N MET A 44 -2.65 1.07 3.51
CA MET A 44 -3.73 1.91 3.03
C MET A 44 -4.97 1.05 2.84
N PHE A 45 -6.08 1.51 3.42
CA PHE A 45 -7.40 0.93 3.28
C PHE A 45 -8.33 1.92 2.61
N ALA A 46 -9.29 1.43 1.83
CA ALA A 46 -10.30 2.27 1.20
C ALA A 46 -11.56 1.45 0.91
N ARG A 47 -12.65 2.12 0.58
CA ARG A 47 -13.87 1.48 0.06
C ARG A 47 -13.90 1.60 -1.45
N LYS A 48 -14.54 0.66 -2.14
CA LYS A 48 -14.79 0.79 -3.58
C LYS A 48 -15.88 1.85 -3.82
N LYS A 49 -15.69 2.75 -4.80
CA LYS A 49 -16.72 3.75 -5.16
C LYS A 49 -18.01 3.06 -5.63
N ARG A 50 -19.16 3.60 -5.23
CA ARG A 50 -20.49 3.09 -5.64
C ARG A 50 -20.69 3.26 -7.15
N GLY A 51 -21.37 2.31 -7.79
CA GLY A 51 -21.74 2.38 -9.22
C GLY A 51 -20.74 1.79 -10.22
N LEU A 52 -19.58 1.29 -9.77
CA LEU A 52 -18.62 0.60 -10.63
C LEU A 52 -18.88 -0.91 -10.80
N ASN A 53 -19.87 -1.46 -10.09
CA ASN A 53 -20.51 -2.77 -10.29
C ASN A 53 -21.83 -2.77 -9.50
N ASN A 54 -22.92 -3.35 -10.02
CA ASN A 54 -24.19 -3.58 -9.31
C ASN A 54 -24.08 -4.64 -8.20
N ASP A 55 -22.90 -4.80 -7.60
CA ASP A 55 -22.71 -5.66 -6.45
C ASP A 55 -23.00 -4.85 -5.20
N ASN A 56 -24.06 -5.24 -4.49
CA ASN A 56 -24.33 -4.87 -3.11
C ASN A 56 -23.26 -5.41 -2.13
N SER A 57 -22.04 -5.73 -2.61
CA SER A 57 -20.90 -6.11 -1.78
C SER A 57 -20.35 -4.88 -1.06
N ASP A 58 -21.07 -4.54 0.00
CA ASP A 58 -20.67 -3.95 1.28
C ASP A 58 -19.66 -2.81 1.31
N LEU A 59 -20.02 -1.84 2.14
CA LEU A 59 -19.24 -0.72 2.70
C LEU A 59 -17.94 -1.13 3.44
N ALA A 60 -17.43 -2.34 3.21
CA ALA A 60 -16.25 -2.89 3.85
C ALA A 60 -14.98 -2.20 3.34
N GLN A 61 -14.08 -1.90 4.27
CA GLN A 61 -12.76 -1.41 3.92
C GLN A 61 -11.91 -2.54 3.34
N ILE A 62 -11.29 -2.27 2.21
CA ILE A 62 -10.40 -3.17 1.49
C ILE A 62 -8.98 -2.67 1.71
N CYS A 63 -8.04 -3.56 2.01
CA CYS A 63 -6.63 -3.23 2.00
C CYS A 63 -6.18 -2.96 0.56
N VAL A 64 -5.96 -1.69 0.24
CA VAL A 64 -5.54 -1.25 -1.09
C VAL A 64 -4.07 -1.52 -1.30
N GLN A 65 -3.23 -1.22 -0.31
CA GLN A 65 -1.79 -1.39 -0.42
C GLN A 65 -1.17 -1.60 0.94
N VAL A 66 -0.09 -2.36 0.95
CA VAL A 66 0.88 -2.43 2.06
C VAL A 66 2.23 -2.04 1.48
N GLY A 67 3.02 -1.27 2.22
CA GLY A 67 4.36 -0.87 1.80
C GLY A 67 5.24 -0.57 2.99
N SER A 68 6.54 -0.55 2.77
CA SER A 68 7.51 -0.20 3.79
C SER A 68 8.60 0.71 3.24
N SER A 69 9.07 1.65 4.06
CA SER A 69 10.09 2.62 3.66
C SER A 69 10.76 3.24 4.89
N ILE A 70 11.99 3.69 4.72
CA ILE A 70 12.71 4.50 5.73
C ILE A 70 11.96 5.82 5.95
N ASN A 71 11.38 6.40 4.90
CA ASN A 71 10.64 7.65 4.98
C ASN A 71 9.21 7.47 4.45
N ILE A 72 8.38 6.81 5.26
CA ILE A 72 6.98 6.55 4.92
C ILE A 72 6.22 7.85 4.66
N TYR A 73 6.53 8.94 5.36
CA TYR A 73 5.79 10.20 5.19
C TYR A 73 6.07 10.85 3.84
N SER A 74 7.34 10.89 3.40
CA SER A 74 7.68 11.36 2.06
C SER A 74 7.11 10.46 0.98
N GLU A 75 7.20 9.14 1.16
CA GLU A 75 6.62 8.17 0.23
C GLU A 75 5.11 8.37 0.10
N LEU A 76 4.38 8.46 1.22
CA LEU A 76 2.95 8.67 1.23
C LEU A 76 2.57 10.00 0.57
N ARG A 77 3.27 11.11 0.84
CA ARG A 77 3.03 12.39 0.14
C ARG A 77 3.17 12.24 -1.37
N ARG A 78 4.21 11.52 -1.85
CA ARG A 78 4.40 11.24 -3.28
C ARG A 78 3.26 10.41 -3.85
N ILE A 79 2.85 9.35 -3.16
CA ILE A 79 1.72 8.50 -3.56
C ILE A 79 0.43 9.31 -3.66
N LEU A 80 0.13 10.12 -2.64
CA LEU A 80 -1.04 10.99 -2.60
C LEU A 80 -1.02 12.03 -3.73
N ARG A 81 0.13 12.63 -4.06
CA ARG A 81 0.26 13.51 -5.23
C ARG A 81 -0.01 12.77 -6.54
N CYS A 82 0.50 11.55 -6.70
CA CYS A 82 0.21 10.71 -7.87
C CYS A 82 -1.27 10.31 -8.01
N MET A 83 -2.04 10.26 -6.91
CA MET A 83 -3.48 9.96 -6.96
C MET A 83 -4.29 11.03 -7.67
N ILE A 84 -3.89 12.30 -7.54
CA ILE A 84 -4.60 13.47 -8.07
C ILE A 84 -3.87 14.15 -9.23
N SER A 85 -2.77 13.58 -9.71
CA SER A 85 -2.00 14.19 -10.79
C SER A 85 -2.71 14.02 -12.15
N GLU A 86 -2.84 15.13 -12.88
CA GLU A 86 -3.46 15.15 -14.21
C GLU A 86 -2.39 15.20 -15.29
N PRO A 87 -2.41 14.31 -16.29
CA PRO A 87 -1.45 14.35 -17.39
C PRO A 87 -1.62 15.62 -18.23
N THR A 88 -0.58 16.44 -18.29
CA THR A 88 -0.53 17.67 -19.11
C THR A 88 0.54 17.53 -20.19
N LYS A 89 0.28 18.09 -21.37
CA LYS A 89 1.31 18.20 -22.41
C LYS A 89 2.14 19.45 -22.13
N GLU A 90 3.43 19.26 -21.94
CA GLU A 90 4.38 20.33 -21.70
C GLU A 90 5.31 20.45 -22.90
N LYS A 91 5.57 21.69 -23.32
CA LYS A 91 6.59 22.00 -24.31
C LYS A 91 7.90 22.30 -23.59
N VAL A 92 8.99 21.75 -24.09
CA VAL A 92 10.32 21.96 -23.51
C VAL A 92 11.17 22.70 -24.52
N SER A 93 11.57 23.91 -24.13
CA SER A 93 12.63 24.65 -24.81
C SER A 93 13.99 24.18 -24.28
N THR A 94 14.98 24.13 -25.17
CA THR A 94 16.39 23.97 -24.80
C THR A 94 17.08 25.33 -24.93
N GLU A 95 18.33 25.41 -24.51
CA GLU A 95 19.16 26.63 -24.62
C GLU A 95 19.16 27.24 -26.04
N PHE A 96 19.07 26.40 -27.07
CA PHE A 96 19.22 26.83 -28.48
C PHE A 96 17.95 26.69 -29.31
N THR A 97 16.89 26.06 -28.78
CA THR A 97 15.66 25.80 -29.54
C THR A 97 14.44 25.97 -28.65
N VAL A 98 13.60 26.95 -28.98
CA VAL A 98 12.28 27.14 -28.37
C VAL A 98 11.37 25.99 -28.81
N ASP A 99 10.60 25.42 -27.86
CA ASP A 99 9.67 24.31 -28.12
C ASP A 99 10.31 23.09 -28.81
N ALA A 100 11.55 22.74 -28.43
CA ALA A 100 12.34 21.66 -29.03
C ALA A 100 11.63 20.30 -29.05
N TYR A 101 10.88 19.97 -28.00
CA TYR A 101 10.05 18.76 -27.96
C TYR A 101 8.86 18.91 -27.01
N MET A 102 7.93 17.97 -27.08
CA MET A 102 6.79 17.86 -26.16
C MET A 102 6.82 16.54 -25.42
N PHE A 103 6.40 16.55 -24.17
CA PHE A 103 6.13 15.33 -23.40
C PHE A 103 4.83 15.46 -22.61
N THR A 104 4.31 14.33 -22.13
CA THR A 104 3.13 14.32 -21.26
C THR A 104 3.55 13.98 -19.84
N THR A 105 3.26 14.87 -18.89
CA THR A 105 3.56 14.70 -17.46
C THR A 105 2.72 13.57 -16.86
N PHE A 106 3.17 13.00 -15.73
CA PHE A 106 2.41 12.01 -14.93
C PHE A 106 1.89 10.78 -15.70
N MET A 107 2.63 10.39 -16.75
CA MET A 107 2.44 9.16 -17.52
C MET A 107 3.37 8.03 -17.06
N ASP A 108 4.16 8.25 -16.01
CA ASP A 108 4.97 7.20 -15.40
C ASP A 108 4.07 6.14 -14.71
N LYS A 109 4.65 4.95 -14.50
CA LYS A 109 3.93 3.79 -13.95
C LYS A 109 3.28 4.09 -12.59
N ASP A 110 3.94 4.86 -11.73
CA ASP A 110 3.41 5.15 -10.39
C ASP A 110 2.23 6.11 -10.46
N SER A 111 2.34 7.18 -11.25
CA SER A 111 1.23 8.11 -11.49
C SER A 111 0.00 7.41 -12.06
N ILE A 112 0.15 6.58 -13.10
CA ILE A 112 -0.97 5.83 -13.68
C ILE A 112 -1.60 4.87 -12.65
N LYS A 113 -0.77 4.12 -11.93
CA LYS A 113 -1.21 3.16 -10.91
C LYS A 113 -2.05 3.85 -9.84
N TYR A 114 -1.54 4.91 -9.22
CA TYR A 114 -2.21 5.55 -8.08
C TYR A 114 -3.43 6.37 -8.49
N ARG A 115 -3.40 7.03 -9.64
CA ARG A 115 -4.60 7.65 -10.22
C ARG A 115 -5.70 6.62 -10.50
N SER A 116 -5.35 5.43 -11.00
CA SER A 116 -6.33 4.33 -11.20
C SER A 116 -6.96 3.87 -9.88
N ILE A 117 -6.19 3.83 -8.79
CA ILE A 117 -6.70 3.53 -7.45
C ILE A 117 -7.67 4.63 -7.00
N TYR A 118 -7.28 5.90 -7.08
CA TYR A 118 -8.12 7.02 -6.65
C TYR A 118 -9.44 7.11 -7.41
N ASN A 119 -9.47 6.65 -8.66
CA ASN A 119 -10.70 6.56 -9.46
C ASN A 119 -11.61 5.40 -9.03
N LYS A 120 -11.07 4.31 -8.48
CA LYS A 120 -11.82 3.10 -8.10
C LYS A 120 -12.28 3.10 -6.64
N PHE A 121 -11.58 3.83 -5.78
CA PHE A 121 -11.76 3.77 -4.34
C PHE A 121 -12.03 5.16 -3.73
N GLU A 122 -12.67 5.18 -2.57
CA GLU A 122 -13.05 6.36 -1.76
C GLU A 122 -12.83 6.06 -0.27
N ASP A 123 -12.92 7.09 0.59
CA ASP A 123 -12.81 6.98 2.04
C ASP A 123 -11.56 6.23 2.50
N PHE A 124 -10.41 6.78 2.09
CA PHE A 124 -9.09 6.23 2.38
C PHE A 124 -8.73 6.44 3.85
N ILE A 125 -8.09 5.43 4.45
CA ILE A 125 -7.42 5.52 5.74
C ILE A 125 -6.04 4.89 5.61
N ILE A 126 -5.01 5.55 6.13
CA ILE A 126 -3.64 5.06 6.15
C ILE A 126 -3.21 4.85 7.59
N TYR A 127 -2.65 3.68 7.87
CA TYR A 127 -2.10 3.32 9.16
C TYR A 127 -0.60 3.03 9.05
N GLU A 128 0.15 3.39 10.08
CA GLU A 128 1.44 2.78 10.43
C GLU A 128 1.14 1.44 11.11
N ILE A 129 1.85 0.39 10.70
CA ILE A 129 1.78 -0.93 11.34
C ILE A 129 2.98 -1.05 12.28
N ILE A 130 2.71 -1.19 13.57
CA ILE A 130 3.72 -1.41 14.61
C ILE A 130 4.12 -2.89 14.58
N ALA A 131 5.20 -3.21 13.88
CA ALA A 131 5.62 -4.58 13.58
C ALA A 131 5.85 -5.42 14.86
N GLU A 132 6.38 -4.81 15.92
CA GLU A 132 6.65 -5.45 17.21
C GLU A 132 5.37 -6.01 17.84
N LYS A 133 4.29 -5.21 17.80
CA LYS A 133 2.99 -5.61 18.32
C LYS A 133 2.30 -6.60 17.39
N TYR A 134 2.40 -6.37 16.08
CA TYR A 134 1.76 -7.23 15.09
C TYR A 134 2.35 -8.65 15.05
N LEU A 135 3.64 -8.79 15.34
CA LEU A 135 4.34 -10.06 15.44
C LEU A 135 4.48 -10.56 16.88
N ALA A 136 3.76 -9.99 17.85
CA ALA A 136 3.81 -10.46 19.22
C ALA A 136 3.49 -11.97 19.27
N ASN A 137 4.43 -12.75 19.81
CA ASN A 137 4.36 -14.22 19.88
C ASN A 137 4.40 -14.97 18.54
N ILE A 138 4.91 -14.34 17.48
CA ILE A 138 5.12 -14.98 16.18
C ILE A 138 6.61 -15.17 15.95
N ASP A 139 7.04 -16.42 15.79
CA ASP A 139 8.38 -16.72 15.29
C ASP A 139 8.46 -16.38 13.79
N TYR A 140 9.35 -15.45 13.47
CA TYR A 140 9.67 -15.02 12.11
C TYR A 140 11.07 -15.47 11.67
N GLY A 141 11.74 -16.33 12.44
CA GLY A 141 13.06 -16.87 12.14
C GLY A 141 14.10 -15.79 11.90
N ASP A 142 15.00 -16.03 10.93
CA ASP A 142 16.08 -15.10 10.56
C ASP A 142 15.64 -14.00 9.58
N TYR A 143 14.33 -13.82 9.38
CA TYR A 143 13.83 -12.75 8.52
C TYR A 143 13.83 -11.41 9.22
N ASP A 144 14.06 -10.34 8.46
CA ASP A 144 13.81 -8.98 8.94
C ASP A 144 12.33 -8.83 9.34
N LYS A 145 12.10 -8.23 10.51
CA LYS A 145 10.75 -8.08 11.09
C LYS A 145 9.82 -7.27 10.20
N ILE A 146 10.32 -6.26 9.50
CA ILE A 146 9.51 -5.40 8.63
C ILE A 146 9.14 -6.17 7.37
N ASN A 147 10.11 -6.81 6.71
CA ASN A 147 9.87 -7.61 5.51
C ASN A 147 8.90 -8.77 5.79
N TYR A 148 9.04 -9.44 6.93
CA TYR A 148 8.13 -10.52 7.33
C TYR A 148 6.72 -10.00 7.62
N SER A 149 6.62 -8.91 8.39
CA SER A 149 5.34 -8.26 8.70
C SER A 149 4.62 -7.80 7.44
N GLU A 150 5.32 -7.19 6.50
CA GLU A 150 4.77 -6.71 5.23
C GLU A 150 4.10 -7.83 4.45
N VAL A 151 4.84 -8.93 4.22
CA VAL A 151 4.34 -10.07 3.45
C VAL A 151 3.17 -10.72 4.16
N LYS A 152 3.27 -10.93 5.49
CA LYS A 152 2.19 -11.53 6.29
C LYS A 152 0.93 -10.68 6.22
N PHE A 153 1.05 -9.37 6.45
CA PHE A 153 -0.07 -8.44 6.44
C PHE A 153 -0.73 -8.36 5.06
N ALA A 154 0.06 -8.22 4.00
CA ALA A 154 -0.44 -8.19 2.62
C ALA A 154 -1.22 -9.47 2.27
N LEU A 155 -0.77 -10.64 2.73
CA LEU A 155 -1.44 -11.92 2.52
C LEU A 155 -2.74 -12.07 3.31
N GLU A 156 -2.74 -11.71 4.59
CA GLU A 156 -3.89 -11.84 5.48
C GLU A 156 -5.03 -10.92 5.05
N HIS A 157 -4.70 -9.69 4.69
CA HIS A 157 -5.66 -8.68 4.25
C HIS A 157 -5.91 -8.67 2.73
N ARG A 158 -5.24 -9.57 1.98
CA ARG A 158 -5.35 -9.69 0.52
C ARG A 158 -5.19 -8.35 -0.19
N ALA A 159 -4.08 -7.67 0.10
CA ALA A 159 -3.79 -6.33 -0.42
C ALA A 159 -3.97 -6.28 -1.95
N TYR A 160 -4.72 -5.28 -2.42
CA TYR A 160 -5.04 -5.11 -3.84
C TYR A 160 -3.79 -4.79 -4.68
N LEU A 161 -2.94 -3.92 -4.17
CA LEU A 161 -1.62 -3.59 -4.69
C LEU A 161 -0.56 -4.07 -3.70
N TRP A 162 0.02 -5.22 -3.99
CA TRP A 162 1.25 -5.63 -3.33
C TRP A 162 2.07 -6.51 -4.28
N ASN A 163 3.35 -6.18 -4.42
CA ASN A 163 4.32 -7.02 -5.11
C ASN A 163 5.56 -7.10 -4.22
N PRO A 164 6.17 -8.28 -4.07
CA PRO A 164 7.42 -8.37 -3.34
C PRO A 164 8.47 -7.50 -4.03
N ALA A 165 9.26 -6.78 -3.23
CA ALA A 165 10.40 -6.05 -3.75
C ALA A 165 11.32 -6.99 -4.56
N PRO A 166 12.02 -6.50 -5.58
CA PRO A 166 13.05 -7.28 -6.25
C PRO A 166 14.05 -7.81 -5.21
N SER A 167 14.57 -9.01 -5.44
CA SER A 167 15.58 -9.66 -4.58
C SER A 167 16.96 -9.02 -4.75
N THR A 168 17.02 -7.71 -4.59
CA THR A 168 18.22 -6.88 -4.56
C THR A 168 18.35 -6.28 -3.17
N TYR A 169 19.57 -5.93 -2.75
CA TYR A 169 19.83 -5.25 -1.46
C TYR A 169 19.32 -5.99 -0.20
N GLY A 170 19.29 -7.33 -0.22
CA GLY A 170 18.88 -8.13 0.94
C GLY A 170 17.36 -8.31 1.12
N ASN A 171 16.55 -7.85 0.16
CA ASN A 171 15.10 -8.05 0.15
C ASN A 171 14.74 -9.54 0.05
N LYS A 172 13.92 -10.03 0.99
CA LYS A 172 13.52 -11.45 1.12
C LYS A 172 12.00 -11.66 1.02
N GLU A 173 11.23 -10.65 0.65
CA GLU A 173 9.76 -10.67 0.61
C GLU A 173 9.22 -11.79 -0.29
N ARG A 174 9.89 -12.04 -1.42
CA ARG A 174 9.54 -13.14 -2.33
C ARG A 174 9.76 -14.51 -1.70
N GLU A 175 10.85 -14.69 -0.96
CA GLU A 175 11.17 -15.93 -0.27
C GLU A 175 10.14 -16.21 0.85
N ILE A 176 9.85 -15.19 1.65
CA ILE A 176 8.84 -15.25 2.72
C ILE A 176 7.47 -15.62 2.14
N LEU A 177 7.06 -15.01 1.03
CA LEU A 177 5.82 -15.32 0.33
C LEU A 177 5.74 -16.80 -0.11
N ILE A 178 6.84 -17.34 -0.65
CA ILE A 178 6.92 -18.75 -1.05
C ILE A 178 6.76 -19.65 0.18
N SER A 179 7.44 -19.32 1.30
CA SER A 179 7.35 -20.07 2.55
C SER A 179 5.90 -20.18 3.05
N PHE A 180 5.15 -19.08 3.04
CA PHE A 180 3.74 -19.05 3.45
C PHE A 180 2.86 -19.89 2.52
N LYS A 181 3.06 -19.78 1.20
CA LYS A 181 2.31 -20.56 0.21
C LYS A 181 2.56 -22.06 0.38
N THR A 182 3.81 -22.46 0.64
CA THR A 182 4.19 -23.86 0.89
C THR A 182 3.57 -24.39 2.18
N LYS A 183 3.70 -23.67 3.29
CA LYS A 183 3.05 -24.05 4.58
C LYS A 183 1.54 -24.25 4.42
N LYS A 184 0.86 -23.34 3.71
CA LYS A 184 -0.59 -23.43 3.43
C LYS A 184 -0.96 -24.66 2.59
N ARG A 185 -0.15 -25.01 1.59
CA ARG A 185 -0.35 -26.22 0.77
C ARG A 185 -0.17 -27.49 1.60
N THR A 186 0.87 -27.56 2.43
CA THR A 186 1.12 -28.73 3.29
C THR A 186 0.01 -28.93 4.32
N LYS A 187 -0.47 -27.86 4.97
CA LYS A 187 -1.60 -27.93 5.91
C LYS A 187 -2.88 -28.45 5.25
N ARG A 188 -3.19 -27.98 4.02
CA ARG A 188 -4.33 -28.46 3.23
C ARG A 188 -4.21 -29.93 2.84
N LYS A 189 -3.02 -30.39 2.46
CA LYS A 189 -2.77 -31.81 2.14
C LYS A 189 -2.97 -32.70 3.37
N LYS A 190 -2.45 -32.30 4.54
CA LYS A 190 -2.68 -33.03 5.79
C LYS A 190 -4.17 -33.13 6.12
N LEU A 191 -4.93 -32.03 6.07
CA LEU A 191 -6.39 -32.08 6.33
C LEU A 191 -7.16 -33.01 5.39
N LYS A 192 -6.72 -33.19 4.14
CA LYS A 192 -7.36 -34.09 3.18
C LYS A 192 -7.03 -35.57 3.39
N ILE A 193 -6.02 -35.90 4.18
CA ILE A 193 -5.66 -37.28 4.53
C ILE A 193 -6.46 -37.75 5.76
N PHE A 194 -7.00 -36.82 6.55
CA PHE A 194 -7.77 -37.07 7.76
C PHE A 194 -9.30 -36.94 7.55
N LEU A 195 -9.77 -36.81 6.31
CA LEU A 195 -11.18 -36.81 5.90
C LEU A 195 -11.41 -37.93 4.90
#